data_AF-A0A9E2L912-F1
#
_entry.id   AF-A0A9E2L912-F1
#
_cell.length_a   1.000
_cell.length_b   1.000
_cell.length_c   1.000
_cell.angle_alpha   90.00
_cell.angle_beta   90.00
_cell.angle_gamma   90.00
#
_symmetry.space_group_name_H-M   'P 1'
#
loop_
_entity.id
_entity.type
_entity.pdbx_description
1 polymer ?
#
loop_
_entity_poly.entity_id
_entity_poly.type
_entity_poly.pdbx_seq_one_letter_code
_entity_poly.pdbx_strand_id
1 'polypeptide(L)'
;MKKTLPFFCALLCAGALVSCSTQMDDMQLSNPTDKIETGNSDSDQFFPVEDDAVALEGTCHQKSMQLLHAGNPEQALSLYDTKITEEQYQEIKDYVDKIVVGMTSQKAIHDCLLTWVYNSIEHTQSDNDPYPVFKNRKGICQGKSNLLKVMLLSQNIPVVSVNGFAWGLGHAWLYTCLDGVWYLSDPTNNFSMPETDPGCNDLQPYFLEWTVYEDDKSLVEYSGNELTLIKVKSGDTKYTVPYSAGGFVLTAFNPESALPENIREVYIGKNIVSLGYQGLIGLKVHGKNIEQVHVDPANPYLEEYEGVVYLKEGDTHMPYYIPDQIKRIVLKPYKIYGKGVVGGHQNVEEIVFPEGVEAITDYAVENCPNLKRIYVPENAVLGKRAFRNIPRDCEVIRQKTETGIPTITVD
;
A
#
# COMPACT_ATOMS: atom_id res chain seq x y z
N MET A 1 -26.39 24.25 42.95
CA MET A 1 -26.18 23.98 44.39
C MET A 1 -24.76 23.43 44.58
N LYS A 2 -23.96 24.11 45.41
CA LYS A 2 -22.88 23.67 46.33
C LYS A 2 -22.06 22.42 45.95
N LYS A 3 -20.76 22.55 45.62
CA LYS A 3 -19.57 22.50 46.52
C LYS A 3 -19.57 21.29 47.47
N THR A 4 -18.55 20.42 47.40
CA THR A 4 -17.45 20.31 48.39
C THR A 4 -16.52 19.12 48.10
N LEU A 5 -15.21 19.40 48.04
CA LEU A 5 -14.12 18.50 48.42
C LEU A 5 -14.05 18.46 49.96
N PRO A 6 -13.46 17.42 50.58
CA PRO A 6 -12.39 17.75 51.52
C PRO A 6 -11.15 16.84 51.46
N PHE A 7 -10.05 17.49 51.80
CA PHE A 7 -8.72 17.02 52.20
C PHE A 7 -8.74 16.26 53.54
N PHE A 8 -7.78 15.36 53.77
CA PHE A 8 -7.01 15.17 55.03
C PHE A 8 -5.81 14.22 54.73
N CYS A 9 -4.55 14.69 54.75
CA CYS A 9 -3.56 14.57 55.86
C CYS A 9 -3.41 13.15 56.45
N ALA A 10 -2.27 12.56 56.85
CA ALA A 10 -0.82 12.71 56.75
C ALA A 10 -0.22 11.78 57.86
N LEU A 11 1.07 11.43 57.77
CA LEU A 11 1.98 10.85 58.80
C LEU A 11 2.14 9.31 58.97
N LEU A 12 3.34 8.85 58.55
CA LEU A 12 4.45 8.27 59.33
C LEU A 12 4.15 7.31 60.50
N CYS A 13 4.75 6.11 60.45
CA CYS A 13 5.60 5.60 61.54
C CYS A 13 6.47 4.41 61.08
N ALA A 14 7.75 4.48 61.42
CA ALA A 14 8.77 3.45 61.23
C ALA A 14 8.69 2.37 62.32
N GLY A 15 9.17 1.17 62.01
CA GLY A 15 9.42 0.11 62.98
C GLY A 15 10.33 -0.96 62.38
N ALA A 16 11.61 -0.91 62.76
CA ALA A 16 12.60 -1.96 62.50
C ALA A 16 12.41 -3.14 63.48
N LEU A 17 12.79 -4.36 63.09
CA LEU A 17 13.58 -5.29 63.90
C LEU A 17 14.11 -6.46 63.04
N VAL A 18 15.30 -6.92 63.44
CA VAL A 18 16.27 -7.79 62.77
C VAL A 18 16.06 -9.27 63.12
N SER A 19 16.35 -10.22 62.22
CA SER A 19 17.01 -11.49 62.60
C SER A 19 17.66 -12.22 61.40
N CYS A 20 18.81 -12.84 61.68
CA CYS A 20 19.88 -13.29 60.79
C CYS A 20 19.70 -14.63 60.03
N SER A 21 20.54 -14.74 58.99
CA SER A 21 21.22 -15.94 58.42
C SER A 21 20.34 -16.92 57.62
N THR A 22 20.75 -17.45 56.46
CA THR A 22 22.07 -17.92 56.01
C THR A 22 22.30 -17.72 54.50
N GLN A 23 23.57 -17.57 54.10
CA GLN A 23 24.08 -17.52 52.73
C GLN A 23 23.64 -18.73 51.88
N MET A 24 23.22 -18.45 50.64
CA MET A 24 23.31 -19.36 49.50
C MET A 24 23.90 -18.55 48.34
N ASP A 25 24.80 -19.18 47.61
CA ASP A 25 25.65 -18.59 46.58
C ASP A 25 24.89 -17.78 45.52
N ASP A 26 25.43 -16.58 45.24
CA ASP A 26 25.00 -15.68 44.18
C ASP A 26 25.25 -16.32 42.79
N MET A 27 24.18 -16.80 42.17
CA MET A 27 24.04 -16.80 40.71
C MET A 27 23.09 -15.67 40.35
N GLN A 28 23.65 -14.50 40.03
CA GLN A 28 22.90 -13.39 39.48
C GLN A 28 22.34 -13.76 38.10
N LEU A 29 21.04 -14.05 38.03
CA LEU A 29 20.25 -13.79 36.82
C LEU A 29 19.74 -12.36 36.91
N SER A 30 20.25 -11.51 36.05
CA SER A 30 19.77 -10.14 35.86
C SER A 30 18.31 -10.15 35.37
N ASN A 31 17.42 -9.46 36.08
CA ASN A 31 16.09 -9.11 35.59
C ASN A 31 16.21 -8.28 34.29
N PRO A 32 15.36 -8.49 33.27
CA PRO A 32 15.31 -7.58 32.14
C PRO A 32 14.53 -6.33 32.57
N THR A 33 15.23 -5.33 33.06
CA THR A 33 14.72 -3.95 33.11
C THR A 33 15.86 -3.00 32.84
N ASP A 34 16.47 -3.14 31.66
CA ASP A 34 17.15 -2.04 31.03
C ASP A 34 16.33 -1.62 29.82
N LYS A 35 15.79 -0.40 29.91
CA LYS A 35 15.45 0.37 28.71
C LYS A 35 16.73 0.43 27.89
N ILE A 36 16.71 -0.22 26.73
CA ILE A 36 17.77 -0.06 25.74
C ILE A 36 17.75 1.42 25.37
N GLU A 37 18.79 2.14 25.81
CA GLU A 37 19.16 3.40 25.20
C GLU A 37 19.35 3.13 23.71
N THR A 38 18.63 3.88 22.87
CA THR A 38 18.75 3.88 21.41
C THR A 38 20.15 4.36 21.04
N GLY A 39 21.14 3.46 21.13
CA GLY A 39 22.41 3.63 20.46
C GLY A 39 22.18 3.43 18.97
N ASN A 40 22.69 4.35 18.15
CA ASN A 40 22.74 4.23 16.69
C ASN A 40 23.09 2.79 16.30
N SER A 41 22.08 2.03 15.86
CA SER A 41 22.31 0.76 15.22
C SER A 41 22.83 1.04 13.81
N ASP A 42 23.71 0.18 13.30
CA ASP A 42 24.21 0.29 11.91
C ASP A 42 23.06 0.36 10.87
N SER A 43 21.82 -0.01 11.25
CA SER A 43 20.60 0.15 10.47
C SER A 43 20.26 1.60 10.10
N ASP A 44 20.62 2.58 10.93
CA ASP A 44 20.30 4.00 10.69
C ASP A 44 20.98 4.53 9.42
N GLN A 45 22.04 3.85 8.97
CA GLN A 45 22.76 4.18 7.74
C GLN A 45 22.04 3.69 6.47
N PHE A 46 21.01 2.83 6.60
CA PHE A 46 20.32 2.20 5.47
C PHE A 46 18.91 2.75 5.23
N PHE A 47 18.38 3.58 6.13
CA PHE A 47 17.12 4.29 5.88
C PHE A 47 17.34 5.48 4.94
N PRO A 48 16.34 5.86 4.14
CA PRO A 48 16.50 6.98 3.21
C PRO A 48 16.66 8.29 3.99
N VAL A 49 17.55 9.16 3.49
CA VAL A 49 17.76 10.49 4.04
C VAL A 49 16.73 11.44 3.45
N GLU A 50 16.12 12.29 4.29
CA GLU A 50 15.23 13.34 3.83
C GLU A 50 15.96 14.33 2.93
N ASP A 51 15.27 14.81 1.90
CA ASP A 51 15.76 15.83 0.98
C ASP A 51 14.76 17.01 0.89
N ASP A 52 15.05 17.97 0.01
CA ASP A 52 14.22 19.17 -0.19
C ASP A 52 12.93 18.90 -0.98
N ALA A 53 12.49 17.64 -1.09
CA ALA A 53 11.28 17.28 -1.81
C ALA A 53 10.00 17.81 -1.14
N VAL A 54 8.99 18.06 -1.96
CA VAL A 54 7.72 18.65 -1.53
C VAL A 54 6.69 17.56 -1.29
N ALA A 55 5.97 17.64 -0.17
CA ALA A 55 4.84 16.74 0.09
C ALA A 55 3.65 17.09 -0.81
N LEU A 56 2.93 16.05 -1.29
CA LEU A 56 1.67 16.25 -2.01
C LEU A 56 0.53 16.55 -1.04
N GLU A 57 0.09 17.80 -1.01
CA GLU A 57 -0.92 18.29 -0.09
C GLU A 57 -2.30 18.46 -0.74
N GLY A 58 -3.36 18.47 0.07
CA GLY A 58 -4.73 18.75 -0.38
C GLY A 58 -5.54 17.52 -0.79
N THR A 59 -6.63 17.75 -1.54
CA THR A 59 -7.52 16.70 -2.05
C THR A 59 -6.79 15.83 -3.10
N CYS A 60 -7.28 14.62 -3.37
CA CYS A 60 -6.69 13.75 -4.40
C CYS A 60 -6.58 14.46 -5.76
N HIS A 61 -7.59 15.27 -6.13
CA HIS A 61 -7.54 16.09 -7.33
C HIS A 61 -6.37 17.11 -7.30
N GLN A 62 -6.23 17.84 -6.20
CA GLN A 62 -5.13 18.81 -6.03
C GLN A 62 -3.75 18.14 -6.07
N LYS A 63 -3.61 16.94 -5.49
CA LYS A 63 -2.38 16.15 -5.59
C LYS A 63 -2.06 15.76 -7.03
N SER A 64 -3.04 15.26 -7.78
CA SER A 64 -2.85 14.94 -9.20
C SER A 64 -2.47 16.17 -10.02
N MET A 65 -3.08 17.33 -9.77
CA MET A 65 -2.74 18.57 -10.50
C MET A 65 -1.32 19.05 -10.20
N GLN A 66 -0.84 18.95 -8.95
CA GLN A 66 0.56 19.26 -8.61
C GLN A 66 1.54 18.44 -9.45
N LEU A 67 1.26 17.14 -9.63
CA LEU A 67 2.07 16.25 -10.45
C LEU A 67 2.02 16.62 -11.94
N LEU A 68 0.83 16.86 -12.50
CA LEU A 68 0.67 17.23 -13.90
C LEU A 68 1.29 18.59 -14.24
N HIS A 69 1.27 19.55 -13.31
CA HIS A 69 1.93 20.85 -13.50
C HIS A 69 3.45 20.78 -13.39
N ALA A 70 3.98 19.83 -12.61
CA ALA A 70 5.43 19.60 -12.52
C ALA A 70 5.99 18.77 -13.69
N GLY A 71 5.16 17.93 -14.30
CA GLY A 71 5.51 17.09 -15.44
C GLY A 71 5.54 17.83 -16.79
N ASN A 72 6.08 17.17 -17.82
CA ASN A 72 6.01 17.67 -19.19
C ASN A 72 4.72 17.13 -19.85
N PRO A 73 3.76 17.97 -20.26
CA PRO A 73 2.54 17.51 -20.93
C PRO A 73 2.78 16.63 -22.15
N GLU A 74 3.92 16.75 -22.86
CA GLU A 74 4.23 15.88 -24.00
C GLU A 74 4.34 14.38 -23.61
N GLN A 75 4.63 14.07 -22.35
CA GLN A 75 4.58 12.69 -21.84
C GLN A 75 3.16 12.10 -21.96
N ALA A 76 2.13 12.95 -21.98
CA ALA A 76 0.72 12.58 -22.17
C ALA A 76 0.33 12.31 -23.63
N LEU A 77 1.28 12.31 -24.55
CA LEU A 77 1.07 11.90 -25.94
C LEU A 77 1.29 10.38 -26.13
N SER A 78 1.67 9.66 -25.07
CA SER A 78 1.83 8.21 -25.07
C SER A 78 0.49 7.48 -25.03
N LEU A 79 0.38 6.36 -25.77
CA LEU A 79 -0.73 5.43 -25.61
C LEU A 79 -0.70 4.73 -24.24
N TYR A 80 0.45 4.68 -23.56
CA TYR A 80 0.63 3.94 -22.32
C TYR A 80 0.17 2.47 -22.50
N ASP A 81 -0.48 1.87 -21.50
CA ASP A 81 -1.02 0.50 -21.56
C ASP A 81 -2.31 0.33 -22.40
N THR A 82 -2.65 1.30 -23.26
CA THR A 82 -3.85 1.22 -24.10
C THR A 82 -3.77 0.04 -25.07
N LYS A 83 -4.70 -0.91 -24.95
CA LYS A 83 -4.82 -2.07 -25.83
C LYS A 83 -5.42 -1.67 -27.18
N ILE A 84 -4.56 -1.41 -28.16
CA ILE A 84 -4.94 -1.09 -29.53
C ILE A 84 -3.81 -1.47 -30.49
N THR A 85 -4.14 -1.99 -31.68
CA THR A 85 -3.13 -2.20 -32.74
C THR A 85 -2.93 -0.93 -33.56
N GLU A 86 -1.81 -0.83 -34.28
CA GLU A 86 -1.55 0.30 -35.17
C GLU A 86 -2.65 0.47 -36.24
N GLU A 87 -3.16 -0.62 -36.81
CA GLU A 87 -4.23 -0.57 -37.81
C GLU A 87 -5.54 -0.05 -37.21
N GLN A 88 -5.85 -0.48 -35.98
CA GLN A 88 -7.03 -0.03 -35.25
C GLN A 88 -6.93 1.45 -34.88
N TYR A 89 -5.76 1.89 -34.44
CA TYR A 89 -5.47 3.29 -34.15
C TYR A 89 -5.62 4.14 -35.41
N GLN A 90 -5.06 3.70 -36.54
CA GLN A 90 -5.15 4.41 -37.80
C GLN A 90 -6.62 4.50 -38.29
N GLU A 91 -7.43 3.46 -38.13
CA GLU A 91 -8.86 3.52 -38.48
C GLU A 91 -9.62 4.56 -37.65
N ILE A 92 -9.35 4.64 -36.34
CA ILE A 92 -9.94 5.66 -35.47
C ILE A 92 -9.45 7.05 -35.90
N LYS A 93 -8.16 7.22 -36.17
CA LYS A 93 -7.58 8.49 -36.63
C LYS A 93 -8.25 8.96 -37.93
N ASP A 94 -8.35 8.11 -38.94
CA ASP A 94 -8.96 8.45 -40.23
C ASP A 94 -10.43 8.88 -40.09
N TYR A 95 -11.12 8.36 -39.07
CA TYR A 95 -12.47 8.75 -38.72
C TYR A 95 -12.49 10.11 -38.01
N VAL A 96 -11.60 10.31 -37.03
CA VAL A 96 -11.46 11.58 -36.29
C VAL A 96 -11.10 12.72 -37.24
N ASP A 97 -10.14 12.54 -38.15
CA ASP A 97 -9.69 13.55 -39.12
C ASP A 97 -10.86 14.13 -39.95
N LYS A 98 -11.89 13.30 -40.23
CA LYS A 98 -13.11 13.73 -40.94
C LYS A 98 -14.07 14.51 -40.06
N ILE A 99 -14.14 14.18 -38.77
CA ILE A 99 -15.01 14.85 -37.80
C ILE A 99 -14.51 16.26 -37.50
N VAL A 100 -13.20 16.40 -37.34
CA VAL A 100 -12.57 17.64 -36.85
C VAL A 100 -12.14 18.58 -37.96
N VAL A 101 -12.50 18.26 -39.21
CA VAL A 101 -12.12 19.04 -40.40
C VAL A 101 -12.50 20.52 -40.25
N GLY A 102 -11.54 21.40 -40.49
CA GLY A 102 -11.72 22.85 -40.38
C GLY A 102 -11.69 23.42 -38.96
N MET A 103 -11.58 22.59 -37.92
CA MET A 103 -11.31 23.04 -36.56
C MET A 103 -9.84 23.43 -36.43
N THR A 104 -9.57 24.55 -35.76
CA THR A 104 -8.22 25.15 -35.71
C THR A 104 -7.66 25.29 -34.30
N SER A 105 -8.46 25.02 -33.25
CA SER A 105 -8.00 25.05 -31.86
C SER A 105 -8.15 23.68 -31.19
N GLN A 106 -7.26 23.36 -30.25
CA GLN A 106 -7.34 22.13 -29.48
C GLN A 106 -8.66 22.03 -28.71
N LYS A 107 -9.15 23.15 -28.16
CA LYS A 107 -10.45 23.20 -27.47
C LYS A 107 -11.63 22.85 -28.38
N ALA A 108 -11.66 23.34 -29.62
CA ALA A 108 -12.73 23.01 -30.56
C ALA A 108 -12.71 21.52 -30.95
N ILE A 109 -11.52 20.98 -31.21
CA ILE A 109 -11.31 19.54 -31.49
C ILE A 109 -11.78 18.71 -30.30
N HIS A 110 -11.30 19.04 -29.10
CA HIS A 110 -11.63 18.36 -27.87
C HIS A 110 -13.14 18.34 -27.61
N ASP A 111 -13.80 19.50 -27.63
CA ASP A 111 -15.23 19.60 -27.31
C ASP A 111 -16.10 18.85 -28.33
N CYS A 112 -15.68 18.86 -29.61
CA CYS A 112 -16.33 18.07 -30.65
C CYS A 112 -16.23 16.55 -30.36
N LEU A 113 -15.02 16.06 -30.06
CA LEU A 113 -14.78 14.63 -29.83
C LEU A 113 -15.42 14.15 -28.52
N LEU A 114 -15.33 14.94 -27.45
CA LEU A 114 -16.02 14.67 -26.18
C LEU A 114 -17.53 14.50 -26.40
N THR A 115 -18.14 15.48 -27.09
CA THR A 115 -19.58 15.47 -27.40
C THR A 115 -19.94 14.31 -28.32
N TRP A 116 -19.07 13.97 -29.28
CA TRP A 116 -19.29 12.84 -30.16
C TRP A 116 -19.30 11.52 -29.39
N VAL A 117 -18.33 11.29 -28.49
CA VAL A 117 -18.27 10.05 -27.68
C VAL A 117 -19.50 9.96 -26.77
N TYR A 118 -19.89 11.06 -26.14
CA TYR A 118 -21.08 11.10 -25.28
C TYR A 118 -22.35 10.68 -26.03
N ASN A 119 -22.59 11.26 -27.20
CA ASN A 119 -23.81 11.03 -27.98
C ASN A 119 -23.79 9.72 -28.78
N SER A 120 -22.61 9.26 -29.21
CA SER A 120 -22.49 8.15 -30.16
C SER A 120 -22.25 6.81 -29.49
N ILE A 121 -21.88 6.79 -28.20
CA ILE A 121 -21.62 5.56 -27.45
C ILE A 121 -22.73 5.31 -26.44
N GLU A 122 -23.50 4.25 -26.67
CA GLU A 122 -24.55 3.79 -25.75
C GLU A 122 -23.92 3.28 -24.44
N HIS A 123 -24.38 3.79 -23.30
CA HIS A 123 -23.86 3.40 -22.00
C HIS A 123 -24.42 2.05 -21.57
N THR A 124 -23.67 0.97 -21.86
CA THR A 124 -24.05 -0.42 -21.55
C THR A 124 -22.83 -1.22 -21.12
N GLN A 125 -23.04 -2.26 -20.30
CA GLN A 125 -21.96 -3.17 -19.91
C GLN A 125 -21.41 -3.86 -21.17
N SER A 126 -20.19 -3.50 -21.52
CA SER A 126 -19.49 -3.89 -22.75
C SER A 126 -17.99 -3.68 -22.56
N ASP A 127 -17.20 -3.78 -23.63
CA ASP A 127 -15.75 -3.68 -23.61
C ASP A 127 -15.24 -2.33 -23.07
N ASN A 128 -14.05 -2.37 -22.46
CA ASN A 128 -13.31 -1.18 -22.03
C ASN A 128 -12.22 -0.78 -23.04
N ASP A 129 -11.87 -1.67 -23.97
CA ASP A 129 -10.85 -1.39 -24.97
C ASP A 129 -11.42 -0.40 -26.02
N PRO A 130 -10.63 0.59 -26.46
CA PRO A 130 -11.13 1.70 -27.27
C PRO A 130 -11.68 1.26 -28.62
N TYR A 131 -11.07 0.25 -29.26
CA TYR A 131 -11.46 -0.17 -30.60
C TYR A 131 -12.80 -0.92 -30.64
N PRO A 132 -13.09 -1.92 -29.77
CA PRO A 132 -14.43 -2.48 -29.65
C PRO A 132 -15.50 -1.42 -29.33
N VAL A 133 -15.22 -0.48 -28.42
CA VAL A 133 -16.14 0.62 -28.09
C VAL A 133 -16.44 1.47 -29.31
N PHE A 134 -15.40 1.80 -30.08
CA PHE A 134 -15.55 2.45 -31.37
C PHE A 134 -16.46 1.61 -32.29
N LYS A 135 -16.10 0.39 -32.66
CA LYS A 135 -16.86 -0.40 -33.65
C LYS A 135 -18.31 -0.69 -33.24
N ASN A 136 -18.53 -1.02 -31.97
CA ASN A 136 -19.81 -1.49 -31.48
C ASN A 136 -20.71 -0.36 -30.95
N ARG A 137 -20.15 0.85 -30.77
CA ARG A 137 -20.84 2.03 -30.23
C ARG A 137 -21.46 1.77 -28.85
N LYS A 138 -20.79 0.95 -28.04
CA LYS A 138 -21.19 0.56 -26.68
C LYS A 138 -19.99 0.63 -25.75
N GLY A 139 -20.17 1.19 -24.57
CA GLY A 139 -19.10 1.31 -23.56
C GLY A 139 -19.62 1.84 -22.24
N ILE A 140 -19.02 1.41 -21.13
CA ILE A 140 -19.17 2.07 -19.82
C ILE A 140 -18.20 3.25 -19.71
N CYS A 141 -18.09 3.87 -18.53
CA CYS A 141 -17.23 5.03 -18.31
C CYS A 141 -15.77 4.79 -18.75
N GLN A 142 -15.18 3.64 -18.40
CA GLN A 142 -13.83 3.29 -18.83
C GLN A 142 -13.69 3.24 -20.35
N GLY A 143 -14.57 2.48 -21.04
CA GLY A 143 -14.52 2.36 -22.49
C GLY A 143 -14.70 3.69 -23.22
N LYS A 144 -15.59 4.55 -22.72
CA LYS A 144 -15.80 5.91 -23.26
C LYS A 144 -14.55 6.78 -23.08
N SER A 145 -13.93 6.76 -21.89
CA SER A 145 -12.71 7.52 -21.60
C SER A 145 -11.52 7.01 -22.41
N ASN A 146 -11.34 5.69 -22.52
CA ASN A 146 -10.29 5.10 -23.36
C ASN A 146 -10.45 5.47 -24.84
N LEU A 147 -11.68 5.44 -25.37
CA LEU A 147 -11.93 5.87 -26.75
C LEU A 147 -11.63 7.36 -26.95
N LEU A 148 -12.10 8.23 -26.05
CA LEU A 148 -11.80 9.66 -26.15
C LEU A 148 -10.30 9.92 -26.07
N LYS A 149 -9.55 9.23 -25.18
CA LYS A 149 -8.09 9.29 -25.11
C LYS A 149 -7.46 9.01 -26.46
N VAL A 150 -7.78 7.88 -27.10
CA VAL A 150 -7.24 7.53 -28.43
C VAL A 150 -7.59 8.57 -29.48
N MET A 151 -8.83 9.08 -29.47
CA MET A 151 -9.25 10.12 -30.42
C MET A 151 -8.45 11.42 -30.23
N LEU A 152 -8.22 11.87 -28.99
CA LEU A 152 -7.43 13.07 -28.69
C LEU A 152 -5.94 12.89 -29.04
N LEU A 153 -5.36 11.74 -28.69
CA LEU A 153 -3.99 11.39 -29.06
C LEU A 153 -3.78 11.40 -30.57
N SER A 154 -4.77 10.93 -31.35
CA SER A 154 -4.73 10.96 -32.82
C SER A 154 -4.61 12.36 -33.41
N GLN A 155 -4.97 13.39 -32.63
CA GLN A 155 -4.89 14.80 -32.98
C GLN A 155 -3.74 15.52 -32.26
N ASN A 156 -2.80 14.76 -31.68
CA ASN A 156 -1.66 15.26 -30.94
C ASN A 156 -2.06 16.17 -29.75
N ILE A 157 -3.16 15.81 -29.08
CA ILE A 157 -3.63 16.48 -27.87
C ILE A 157 -3.22 15.64 -26.66
N PRO A 158 -2.40 16.17 -25.73
CA PRO A 158 -1.95 15.43 -24.57
C PRO A 158 -3.08 15.11 -23.60
N VAL A 159 -3.13 13.87 -23.13
CA VAL A 159 -4.22 13.38 -22.28
C VAL A 159 -3.78 12.25 -21.34
N VAL A 160 -4.33 12.27 -20.13
CA VAL A 160 -4.05 11.31 -19.07
C VAL A 160 -5.35 10.66 -18.62
N SER A 161 -5.38 9.32 -18.55
CA SER A 161 -6.54 8.61 -18.00
C SER A 161 -6.53 8.63 -16.48
N VAL A 162 -7.72 8.71 -15.90
CA VAL A 162 -7.90 8.73 -14.46
C VAL A 162 -8.96 7.72 -14.07
N ASN A 163 -8.65 6.93 -13.04
CA ASN A 163 -9.59 6.06 -12.37
C ASN A 163 -9.73 6.48 -10.92
N GLY A 164 -10.95 6.50 -10.40
CA GLY A 164 -11.16 6.87 -9.02
C GLY A 164 -12.64 6.99 -8.70
N PHE A 165 -12.98 7.95 -7.83
CA PHE A 165 -14.36 8.20 -7.45
C PHE A 165 -14.77 9.61 -7.86
N ALA A 166 -15.88 9.72 -8.56
CA ALA A 166 -16.55 10.99 -8.82
C ALA A 166 -17.90 10.97 -8.09
N TRP A 167 -18.12 11.91 -7.19
CA TRP A 167 -19.33 11.99 -6.36
C TRP A 167 -19.64 10.68 -5.59
N GLY A 168 -18.58 9.99 -5.13
CA GLY A 168 -18.68 8.75 -4.36
C GLY A 168 -18.92 7.47 -5.18
N LEU A 169 -18.97 7.56 -6.52
CA LEU A 169 -19.12 6.40 -7.40
C LEU A 169 -17.83 6.13 -8.16
N GLY A 170 -17.47 4.86 -8.28
CA GLY A 170 -16.33 4.43 -9.11
C GLY A 170 -16.52 4.92 -10.54
N HIS A 171 -15.53 5.65 -11.05
CA HIS A 171 -15.64 6.37 -12.33
C HIS A 171 -14.29 6.43 -13.05
N ALA A 172 -14.36 6.66 -14.37
CA ALA A 172 -13.20 6.85 -15.23
C ALA A 172 -13.40 8.10 -16.10
N TRP A 173 -12.41 8.98 -16.09
CA TRP A 173 -12.41 10.25 -16.83
C TRP A 173 -10.99 10.56 -17.31
N LEU A 174 -10.78 11.71 -17.96
CA LEU A 174 -9.48 12.14 -18.46
C LEU A 174 -9.08 13.49 -17.88
N TYR A 175 -7.78 13.72 -17.74
CA TYR A 175 -7.20 15.07 -17.72
C TYR A 175 -6.59 15.36 -19.08
N THR A 176 -7.11 16.37 -19.79
CA THR A 176 -6.65 16.75 -21.13
C THR A 176 -5.95 18.09 -21.08
N CYS A 177 -4.72 18.17 -21.59
CA CYS A 177 -3.98 19.43 -21.68
C CYS A 177 -4.36 20.12 -22.99
N LEU A 178 -5.01 21.27 -22.90
CA LEU A 178 -5.42 22.10 -24.04
C LEU A 178 -4.66 23.42 -23.98
N ASP A 179 -3.77 23.64 -24.94
CA ASP A 179 -2.96 24.86 -25.04
C ASP A 179 -2.24 25.22 -23.71
N GLY A 180 -1.80 24.20 -22.96
CA GLY A 180 -1.07 24.34 -21.69
C GLY A 180 -1.95 24.40 -20.43
N VAL A 181 -3.28 24.32 -20.56
CA VAL A 181 -4.23 24.30 -19.43
C VAL A 181 -4.84 22.91 -19.28
N TRP A 182 -4.90 22.38 -18.06
CA TRP A 182 -5.43 21.04 -17.81
C TRP A 182 -6.94 21.08 -17.60
N TYR A 183 -7.68 20.31 -18.38
CA TYR A 183 -9.12 20.17 -18.24
C TYR A 183 -9.47 18.80 -17.70
N LEU A 184 -10.42 18.76 -16.78
CA LEU A 184 -11.22 17.56 -16.60
C LEU A 184 -12.04 17.31 -17.87
N SER A 185 -12.00 16.10 -18.39
CA SER A 185 -12.80 15.68 -19.55
C SER A 185 -13.53 14.36 -19.24
N ASP A 186 -14.85 14.41 -19.16
CA ASP A 186 -15.70 13.26 -18.85
C ASP A 186 -16.66 12.96 -20.00
N PRO A 187 -16.35 11.97 -20.88
CA PRO A 187 -17.21 11.59 -21.98
C PRO A 187 -18.48 10.83 -21.57
N THR A 188 -18.58 10.41 -20.31
CA THR A 188 -19.79 9.75 -19.80
C THR A 188 -20.87 10.77 -19.52
N ASN A 189 -20.49 11.92 -18.96
CA ASN A 189 -21.41 12.98 -18.55
C ASN A 189 -21.36 14.23 -19.44
N ASN A 190 -20.52 14.21 -20.48
CA ASN A 190 -20.26 15.34 -21.38
C ASN A 190 -19.77 16.59 -20.64
N PHE A 191 -18.87 16.42 -19.67
CA PHE A 191 -18.29 17.52 -18.92
C PHE A 191 -16.88 17.86 -19.40
N SER A 192 -16.64 19.15 -19.55
CA SER A 192 -15.29 19.70 -19.65
C SER A 192 -15.21 20.96 -18.81
N MET A 193 -14.31 20.96 -17.83
CA MET A 193 -14.08 22.10 -16.94
C MET A 193 -12.59 22.26 -16.68
N PRO A 194 -12.10 23.50 -16.54
CA PRO A 194 -10.71 23.72 -16.15
C PRO A 194 -10.45 23.10 -14.77
N GLU A 195 -9.21 22.71 -14.50
CA GLU A 195 -8.74 22.14 -13.24
C GLU A 195 -9.04 23.02 -12.02
N THR A 196 -9.20 24.33 -12.22
CA THR A 196 -9.53 25.26 -11.13
C THR A 196 -11.02 25.31 -10.78
N ASP A 197 -11.88 24.60 -11.51
CA ASP A 197 -13.33 24.64 -11.27
C ASP A 197 -13.68 24.02 -9.89
N PRO A 198 -14.50 24.69 -9.06
CA PRO A 198 -14.92 24.13 -7.77
C PRO A 198 -15.59 22.75 -7.85
N GLY A 199 -16.18 22.39 -9.00
CA GLY A 199 -16.75 21.08 -9.26
C GLY A 199 -15.73 19.94 -9.25
N CYS A 200 -14.43 20.24 -9.41
CA CYS A 200 -13.37 19.25 -9.31
C CYS A 200 -13.07 18.81 -7.87
N ASN A 201 -13.59 19.50 -6.84
CA ASN A 201 -13.34 19.15 -5.44
C ASN A 201 -13.94 17.80 -5.01
N ASP A 202 -14.99 17.34 -5.69
CA ASP A 202 -15.64 16.04 -5.44
C ASP A 202 -14.95 14.88 -6.19
N LEU A 203 -13.90 15.17 -6.95
CA LEU A 203 -13.13 14.15 -7.65
C LEU A 203 -12.05 13.57 -6.74
N GLN A 204 -12.00 12.26 -6.72
CA GLN A 204 -11.00 11.49 -6.01
C GLN A 204 -10.24 10.60 -7.01
N PRO A 205 -9.30 11.18 -7.79
CA PRO A 205 -8.33 10.37 -8.53
C PRO A 205 -7.68 9.35 -7.61
N TYR A 206 -7.74 8.08 -7.99
CA TYR A 206 -7.15 6.98 -7.24
C TYR A 206 -5.97 6.37 -8.01
N PHE A 207 -6.09 6.25 -9.33
CA PHE A 207 -5.00 5.93 -10.25
C PHE A 207 -4.91 6.99 -11.34
N LEU A 208 -3.69 7.34 -11.71
CA LEU A 208 -3.36 8.20 -12.83
C LEU A 208 -2.49 7.40 -13.80
N GLU A 209 -2.90 7.26 -15.07
CA GLU A 209 -2.06 6.64 -16.11
C GLU A 209 -0.94 7.62 -16.52
N TRP A 210 -0.01 7.86 -15.59
CA TRP A 210 1.05 8.84 -15.70
C TRP A 210 2.29 8.39 -14.95
N THR A 211 3.37 8.22 -15.69
CA THR A 211 4.70 8.02 -15.11
C THR A 211 5.19 9.35 -14.55
N VAL A 212 5.12 9.49 -13.22
CA VAL A 212 5.56 10.71 -12.51
C VAL A 212 7.08 10.82 -12.55
N TYR A 213 7.76 9.70 -12.31
CA TYR A 213 9.22 9.64 -12.34
C TYR A 213 9.68 8.26 -12.76
N GLU A 214 10.72 8.22 -13.59
CA GLU A 214 11.35 7.00 -14.04
C GLU A 214 12.86 7.20 -14.21
N ASP A 215 13.64 6.30 -13.65
CA ASP A 215 15.08 6.20 -13.89
C ASP A 215 15.51 4.74 -14.08
N ASP A 216 16.81 4.47 -14.13
CA ASP A 216 17.34 3.11 -14.30
C ASP A 216 17.09 2.19 -13.09
N LYS A 217 16.63 2.75 -11.96
CA LYS A 217 16.42 2.02 -10.71
C LYS A 217 14.95 1.78 -10.42
N SER A 218 14.07 2.70 -10.80
CA SER A 218 12.68 2.69 -10.32
C SER A 218 11.69 3.37 -11.27
N LEU A 219 10.42 3.08 -11.05
CA LEU A 219 9.27 3.75 -11.67
C LEU A 219 8.29 4.15 -10.56
N VAL A 220 7.85 5.40 -10.58
CA VAL A 220 6.96 6.00 -9.58
C VAL A 220 5.76 6.62 -10.27
N GLU A 221 4.57 6.33 -9.73
CA GLU A 221 3.28 6.77 -10.26
C GLU A 221 2.34 7.21 -9.15
N TYR A 222 1.25 7.89 -9.51
CA TYR A 222 0.18 8.22 -8.57
C TYR A 222 -0.85 7.08 -8.56
N SER A 223 -0.83 6.30 -7.50
CA SER A 223 -1.59 5.05 -7.35
C SER A 223 -2.08 4.89 -5.93
N GLY A 224 -3.33 4.48 -5.74
CA GLY A 224 -3.90 4.31 -4.41
C GLY A 224 -4.04 5.59 -3.58
N ASN A 225 -4.20 6.75 -4.23
CA ASN A 225 -4.14 8.10 -3.63
C ASN A 225 -2.75 8.53 -3.11
N GLU A 226 -1.70 7.78 -3.45
CA GLU A 226 -0.34 8.00 -2.95
C GLU A 226 0.65 8.14 -4.10
N LEU A 227 1.74 8.86 -3.86
CA LEU A 227 2.90 8.80 -4.74
C LEU A 227 3.63 7.49 -4.43
N THR A 228 3.59 6.57 -5.38
CA THR A 228 3.87 5.16 -5.14
C THR A 228 5.02 4.68 -6.00
N LEU A 229 6.01 4.05 -5.38
CA LEU A 229 7.03 3.30 -6.10
C LEU A 229 6.44 1.95 -6.49
N ILE A 230 6.11 1.80 -7.77
CA ILE A 230 5.42 0.64 -8.31
C ILE A 230 6.35 -0.35 -9.01
N LYS A 231 7.60 0.04 -9.29
CA LYS A 231 8.60 -0.86 -9.87
C LYS A 231 10.00 -0.60 -9.32
N VAL A 232 10.67 -1.67 -8.93
CA VAL A 232 12.11 -1.70 -8.69
C VAL A 232 12.75 -2.40 -9.89
N LYS A 233 13.62 -1.71 -10.62
CA LYS A 233 14.31 -2.22 -11.81
C LYS A 233 15.70 -2.75 -11.49
N SER A 234 16.37 -2.11 -10.53
CA SER A 234 17.70 -2.51 -10.05
C SER A 234 17.90 -2.06 -8.60
N GLY A 235 18.82 -2.72 -7.90
CA GLY A 235 19.12 -2.44 -6.50
C GLY A 235 20.15 -3.43 -5.96
N ASP A 236 20.77 -3.11 -4.83
CA ASP A 236 21.67 -4.01 -4.13
C ASP A 236 20.91 -5.00 -3.24
N THR A 237 21.62 -5.94 -2.60
CA THR A 237 20.99 -6.91 -1.69
C THR A 237 20.20 -6.25 -0.56
N LYS A 238 20.66 -5.08 -0.10
CA LYS A 238 19.92 -4.20 0.80
C LYS A 238 19.32 -3.06 -0.02
N TYR A 239 18.00 -3.05 -0.15
CA TYR A 239 17.30 -2.04 -0.92
C TYR A 239 16.65 -1.02 0.00
N THR A 240 17.07 0.24 -0.12
CA THR A 240 16.44 1.38 0.54
C THR A 240 15.36 1.95 -0.36
N VAL A 241 14.12 1.96 0.12
CA VAL A 241 13.05 2.69 -0.56
C VAL A 241 13.38 4.18 -0.48
N PRO A 242 13.43 4.91 -1.61
CA PRO A 242 13.85 6.31 -1.61
C PRO A 242 12.89 7.21 -0.83
N TYR A 243 13.41 8.34 -0.32
CA TYR A 243 12.58 9.33 0.37
C TYR A 243 11.67 10.07 -0.60
N SER A 244 12.17 10.39 -1.79
CA SER A 244 11.50 11.20 -2.79
C SER A 244 11.70 10.65 -4.21
N ALA A 245 10.86 11.12 -5.13
CA ALA A 245 11.02 10.93 -6.56
C ALA A 245 10.42 12.12 -7.32
N GLY A 246 11.09 12.59 -8.37
CA GLY A 246 10.60 13.73 -9.16
C GLY A 246 10.44 15.04 -8.38
N GLY A 247 11.15 15.22 -7.27
CA GLY A 247 11.03 16.38 -6.38
C GLY A 247 9.86 16.32 -5.40
N PHE A 248 9.17 15.19 -5.31
CA PHE A 248 8.05 14.97 -4.39
C PHE A 248 8.36 13.86 -3.39
N VAL A 249 7.88 14.02 -2.15
CA VAL A 249 8.01 13.00 -1.11
C VAL A 249 7.24 11.75 -1.53
N LEU A 250 7.93 10.61 -1.54
CA LEU A 250 7.33 9.31 -1.83
C LEU A 250 6.55 8.84 -0.61
N THR A 251 5.29 8.41 -0.78
CA THR A 251 4.42 8.05 0.34
C THR A 251 4.02 6.58 0.36
N ALA A 252 4.26 5.84 -0.72
CA ALA A 252 3.94 4.42 -0.77
C ALA A 252 4.98 3.56 -1.50
N PHE A 253 5.09 2.31 -1.06
CA PHE A 253 5.88 1.27 -1.74
C PHE A 253 5.02 0.04 -2.01
N ASN A 254 4.47 -0.03 -3.22
CA ASN A 254 3.53 -1.08 -3.62
C ASN A 254 3.92 -1.58 -5.01
N PRO A 255 4.92 -2.47 -5.10
CA PRO A 255 5.43 -2.96 -6.38
C PRO A 255 4.37 -3.78 -7.13
N GLU A 256 4.31 -3.62 -8.45
CA GLU A 256 3.38 -4.30 -9.37
C GLU A 256 4.07 -5.36 -10.26
N SER A 257 5.38 -5.53 -10.06
CA SER A 257 6.19 -6.54 -10.73
C SER A 257 7.26 -7.07 -9.77
N ALA A 258 7.76 -8.28 -10.05
CA ALA A 258 8.77 -8.92 -9.22
C ALA A 258 10.00 -8.02 -9.04
N LEU A 259 10.52 -7.99 -7.81
CA LEU A 259 11.77 -7.28 -7.51
C LEU A 259 12.96 -8.05 -8.11
N PRO A 260 14.09 -7.37 -8.41
CA PRO A 260 15.34 -8.02 -8.76
C PRO A 260 15.72 -9.10 -7.73
N GLU A 261 16.05 -10.31 -8.22
CA GLU A 261 16.24 -11.50 -7.37
C GLU A 261 17.36 -11.37 -6.32
N ASN A 262 18.29 -10.44 -6.52
CA ASN A 262 19.41 -10.21 -5.61
C ASN A 262 19.02 -9.40 -4.37
N ILE A 263 17.89 -8.68 -4.39
CA ILE A 263 17.39 -7.92 -3.25
C ILE A 263 16.87 -8.92 -2.20
N ARG A 264 17.31 -8.80 -0.95
CA ARG A 264 16.91 -9.70 0.14
C ARG A 264 16.40 -8.95 1.36
N GLU A 265 16.88 -7.73 1.56
CA GLU A 265 16.48 -6.86 2.66
C GLU A 265 15.87 -5.56 2.09
N VAL A 266 14.78 -5.09 2.69
CA VAL A 266 14.12 -3.83 2.32
C VAL A 266 14.08 -2.88 3.51
N TYR A 267 14.51 -1.64 3.30
CA TYR A 267 14.48 -0.57 4.31
C TYR A 267 13.43 0.46 3.93
N ILE A 268 12.44 0.65 4.81
CA ILE A 268 11.27 1.50 4.64
C ILE A 268 11.47 2.74 5.51
N GLY A 269 11.60 3.91 4.88
CA GLY A 269 11.75 5.19 5.56
C GLY A 269 10.48 5.70 6.23
N LYS A 270 10.61 6.73 7.06
CA LYS A 270 9.50 7.38 7.75
C LYS A 270 8.47 8.08 6.85
N ASN A 271 8.83 8.34 5.59
CA ASN A 271 7.95 8.91 4.57
C ASN A 271 6.89 7.93 4.06
N ILE A 272 7.14 6.61 4.17
CA ILE A 272 6.24 5.59 3.64
C ILE A 272 5.07 5.38 4.58
N VAL A 273 3.88 5.74 4.11
CA VAL A 273 2.59 5.61 4.76
C VAL A 273 1.99 4.24 4.53
N SER A 274 2.22 3.67 3.34
CA SER A 274 1.53 2.46 2.88
C SER A 274 2.44 1.53 2.08
N LEU A 275 2.28 0.22 2.29
CA LEU A 275 2.85 -0.85 1.47
C LEU A 275 1.79 -1.46 0.52
N GLY A 276 0.65 -0.77 0.37
CA GLY A 276 -0.54 -1.21 -0.34
C GLY A 276 -1.75 -1.40 0.59
N TYR A 277 -2.96 -1.06 0.13
CA TYR A 277 -4.21 -1.17 0.90
C TYR A 277 -5.05 -2.37 0.46
N GLN A 278 -5.85 -2.95 1.36
CA GLN A 278 -6.94 -3.92 1.09
C GLN A 278 -6.83 -4.79 -0.19
N GLY A 279 -5.98 -5.81 -0.18
CA GLY A 279 -5.87 -6.76 -1.29
C GLY A 279 -4.95 -6.32 -2.44
N LEU A 280 -4.23 -5.21 -2.29
CA LEU A 280 -3.14 -4.86 -3.19
C LEU A 280 -1.99 -5.87 -3.10
N ILE A 281 -1.55 -6.25 -4.30
CA ILE A 281 -0.74 -7.42 -4.63
C ILE A 281 0.74 -7.18 -4.24
N GLY A 282 1.23 -5.94 -4.34
CA GLY A 282 2.39 -5.37 -3.64
C GLY A 282 3.57 -6.29 -3.29
N LEU A 283 4.24 -5.98 -2.17
CA LEU A 283 5.35 -6.80 -1.66
C LEU A 283 4.92 -8.23 -1.32
N LYS A 284 3.65 -8.45 -0.97
CA LYS A 284 3.12 -9.78 -0.64
C LYS A 284 3.21 -10.76 -1.83
N VAL A 285 3.00 -10.27 -3.04
CA VAL A 285 3.02 -11.10 -4.26
C VAL A 285 4.33 -10.92 -5.02
N HIS A 286 4.90 -9.71 -5.04
CA HIS A 286 6.08 -9.41 -5.85
C HIS A 286 7.40 -9.45 -5.09
N GLY A 287 7.39 -9.41 -3.76
CA GLY A 287 8.57 -9.51 -2.89
C GLY A 287 8.95 -10.95 -2.53
N LYS A 288 8.91 -11.89 -3.47
CA LYS A 288 9.12 -13.32 -3.19
C LYS A 288 10.53 -13.68 -2.73
N ASN A 289 11.51 -12.84 -3.06
CA ASN A 289 12.91 -12.98 -2.67
C ASN A 289 13.25 -12.33 -1.33
N ILE A 290 12.31 -11.58 -0.71
CA ILE A 290 12.59 -10.80 0.50
C ILE A 290 12.63 -11.69 1.74
N GLU A 291 13.74 -11.58 2.45
CA GLU A 291 14.06 -12.31 3.69
C GLU A 291 13.80 -11.45 4.93
N GLN A 292 14.12 -10.15 4.83
CA GLN A 292 13.97 -9.21 5.94
C GLN A 292 13.42 -7.88 5.46
N VAL A 293 12.72 -7.21 6.36
CA VAL A 293 12.19 -5.87 6.17
C VAL A 293 12.46 -5.08 7.42
N HIS A 294 12.88 -3.83 7.22
CA HIS A 294 13.16 -2.88 8.29
C HIS A 294 12.32 -1.64 8.09
N VAL A 295 11.71 -1.17 9.18
CA VAL A 295 10.95 0.08 9.20
C VAL A 295 11.69 1.06 10.09
N ASP A 296 11.91 2.27 9.57
CA ASP A 296 12.48 3.38 10.33
C ASP A 296 11.69 3.56 11.64
N PRO A 297 12.33 3.49 12.83
CA PRO A 297 11.64 3.67 14.11
C PRO A 297 10.85 4.98 14.21
N ALA A 298 11.26 6.01 13.45
CA ALA A 298 10.58 7.30 13.36
C ALA A 298 9.37 7.30 12.40
N ASN A 299 9.08 6.21 11.69
CA ASN A 299 7.91 6.11 10.82
C ASN A 299 6.62 6.24 11.65
N PRO A 300 5.72 7.20 11.36
CA PRO A 300 4.54 7.41 12.20
C PRO A 300 3.38 6.45 11.90
N TYR A 301 3.43 5.70 10.79
CA TYR A 301 2.33 4.85 10.30
C TYR A 301 2.61 3.35 10.45
N LEU A 302 3.87 2.97 10.32
CA LEU A 302 4.33 1.59 10.28
C LEU A 302 5.29 1.32 11.43
N GLU A 303 5.30 0.09 11.91
CA GLU A 303 6.32 -0.42 12.82
C GLU A 303 6.76 -1.83 12.42
N GLU A 304 8.01 -2.17 12.73
CA GLU A 304 8.54 -3.52 12.61
C GLU A 304 8.58 -4.16 14.00
N TYR A 305 8.07 -5.39 14.13
CA TYR A 305 8.24 -6.22 15.30
C TYR A 305 8.76 -7.59 14.86
N GLU A 306 10.00 -7.90 15.23
CA GLU A 306 10.66 -9.20 14.95
C GLU A 306 10.60 -9.57 13.46
N GLY A 307 10.91 -8.63 12.56
CA GLY A 307 10.90 -8.83 11.10
C GLY A 307 9.52 -8.85 10.45
N VAL A 308 8.45 -8.56 11.18
CA VAL A 308 7.08 -8.43 10.65
C VAL A 308 6.60 -6.99 10.77
N VAL A 309 5.99 -6.46 9.72
CA VAL A 309 5.48 -5.08 9.69
C VAL A 309 4.04 -5.04 10.16
N TYR A 310 3.71 -4.04 10.97
CA TYR A 310 2.38 -3.74 11.49
C TYR A 310 2.00 -2.28 11.23
N LEU A 311 0.70 -1.99 11.20
CA LEU A 311 0.18 -0.63 11.23
C LEU A 311 0.22 -0.09 12.68
N LYS A 312 0.53 1.19 12.85
CA LYS A 312 0.46 1.90 14.14
C LYS A 312 -0.96 2.35 14.51
N GLU A 313 -1.86 2.41 13.53
CA GLU A 313 -3.27 2.75 13.73
C GLU A 313 -4.20 1.73 13.06
N GLY A 314 -5.45 1.63 13.53
CA GLY A 314 -6.42 0.65 13.03
C GLY A 314 -6.20 -0.73 13.67
N ASP A 315 -5.95 -1.75 12.84
CA ASP A 315 -5.66 -3.12 13.30
C ASP A 315 -4.16 -3.30 13.53
N THR A 316 -3.70 -2.92 14.71
CA THR A 316 -2.26 -2.82 15.06
C THR A 316 -1.60 -4.13 15.49
N HIS A 317 -2.34 -5.23 15.45
CA HIS A 317 -1.89 -6.57 15.86
C HIS A 317 -1.99 -7.60 14.73
N MET A 318 -2.67 -7.26 13.65
CA MET A 318 -2.66 -8.03 12.42
C MET A 318 -1.38 -7.74 11.64
N PRO A 319 -0.59 -8.76 11.26
CA PRO A 319 0.55 -8.56 10.38
C PRO A 319 0.13 -7.84 9.09
N TYR A 320 0.71 -6.68 8.86
CA TYR A 320 0.48 -5.90 7.65
C TYR A 320 1.32 -6.45 6.49
N TYR A 321 2.59 -6.78 6.77
CA TYR A 321 3.47 -7.48 5.83
C TYR A 321 4.39 -8.46 6.56
N ILE A 322 4.49 -9.67 6.00
CA ILE A 322 5.38 -10.74 6.45
C ILE A 322 6.29 -11.07 5.23
N PRO A 323 7.63 -10.94 5.34
CA PRO A 323 8.55 -11.31 4.27
C PRO A 323 8.34 -12.74 3.79
N ASP A 324 8.41 -12.97 2.47
CA ASP A 324 8.03 -14.27 1.89
C ASP A 324 9.01 -15.39 2.28
N GLN A 325 10.28 -15.06 2.51
CA GLN A 325 11.34 -16.01 2.88
C GLN A 325 11.53 -16.16 4.40
N ILE A 326 10.72 -15.49 5.24
CA ILE A 326 10.85 -15.61 6.69
C ILE A 326 10.53 -17.05 7.14
N LYS A 327 11.39 -17.62 7.98
CA LYS A 327 11.23 -18.99 8.50
C LYS A 327 10.55 -19.06 9.86
N ARG A 328 10.71 -18.03 10.67
CA ARG A 328 10.20 -17.99 12.04
C ARG A 328 9.50 -16.67 12.27
N ILE A 329 8.24 -16.74 12.68
CA ILE A 329 7.43 -15.57 13.00
C ILE A 329 7.24 -15.49 14.50
N VAL A 330 7.56 -14.34 15.10
CA VAL A 330 7.14 -14.00 16.46
C VAL A 330 6.09 -12.90 16.34
N LEU A 331 4.86 -13.19 16.77
CA LEU A 331 3.78 -12.22 16.65
C LEU A 331 3.87 -11.17 17.77
N LYS A 332 3.50 -9.92 17.45
CA LYS A 332 3.44 -8.80 18.40
C LYS A 332 2.45 -9.07 19.54
N PRO A 333 2.75 -8.82 20.82
CA PRO A 333 1.85 -9.15 21.94
C PRO A 333 0.41 -8.66 21.75
N TYR A 334 -0.56 -9.59 21.82
CA TYR A 334 -2.00 -9.29 21.73
C TYR A 334 -2.85 -10.32 22.48
N LYS A 335 -4.05 -9.95 22.92
CA LYS A 335 -4.91 -10.84 23.71
C LYS A 335 -5.57 -11.93 22.88
N ILE A 336 -6.04 -11.62 21.67
CA ILE A 336 -6.92 -12.51 20.90
C ILE A 336 -6.53 -12.52 19.43
N TYR A 337 -6.05 -13.65 18.93
CA TYR A 337 -5.74 -13.80 17.52
C TYR A 337 -6.93 -14.34 16.71
N GLY A 338 -7.29 -13.59 15.68
CA GLY A 338 -8.44 -13.80 14.79
C GLY A 338 -8.10 -14.53 13.50
N LYS A 339 -9.08 -14.69 12.63
CA LYS A 339 -8.91 -15.20 11.26
C LYS A 339 -7.82 -14.45 10.49
N GLY A 340 -6.94 -15.19 9.82
CA GLY A 340 -6.02 -14.68 8.79
C GLY A 340 -4.70 -14.12 9.29
N VAL A 341 -4.39 -14.26 10.59
CA VAL A 341 -3.17 -13.70 11.22
C VAL A 341 -1.91 -14.15 10.49
N VAL A 342 -1.79 -15.44 10.17
CA VAL A 342 -0.74 -15.96 9.27
C VAL A 342 -1.38 -16.86 8.23
N GLY A 343 -1.34 -16.45 6.97
CA GLY A 343 -2.04 -17.14 5.88
C GLY A 343 -1.20 -17.29 4.61
N GLY A 344 -1.01 -18.53 4.14
CA GLY A 344 -0.44 -18.80 2.82
C GLY A 344 1.08 -18.71 2.69
N HIS A 345 1.82 -18.62 3.81
CA HIS A 345 3.28 -18.49 3.79
C HIS A 345 3.96 -19.84 3.53
N GLN A 346 4.71 -19.90 2.42
CA GLN A 346 5.32 -21.15 1.95
C GLN A 346 6.61 -21.50 2.70
N ASN A 347 7.33 -20.54 3.26
CA ASN A 347 8.65 -20.78 3.86
C ASN A 347 8.66 -20.79 5.39
N VAL A 348 7.54 -20.45 6.04
CA VAL A 348 7.44 -20.40 7.50
C VAL A 348 7.48 -21.80 8.07
N GLU A 349 8.44 -22.04 8.95
CA GLU A 349 8.65 -23.29 9.69
C GLU A 349 8.20 -23.18 11.15
N GLU A 350 8.22 -21.98 11.74
CA GLU A 350 7.85 -21.75 13.14
C GLU A 350 6.98 -20.51 13.31
N ILE A 351 5.96 -20.61 14.17
CA ILE A 351 5.14 -19.47 14.61
C ILE A 351 5.11 -19.44 16.13
N VAL A 352 5.33 -18.26 16.71
CA VAL A 352 5.27 -18.00 18.16
C VAL A 352 4.15 -17.03 18.46
N PHE A 353 3.16 -17.51 19.19
CA PHE A 353 2.21 -16.66 19.91
C PHE A 353 2.83 -16.30 21.26
N PRO A 354 3.07 -15.00 21.53
CA PRO A 354 3.79 -14.56 22.72
C PRO A 354 2.97 -14.78 24.00
N GLU A 355 3.62 -14.61 25.16
CA GLU A 355 2.93 -14.60 26.45
C GLU A 355 1.81 -13.54 26.50
N GLY A 356 0.77 -13.80 27.28
CA GLY A 356 -0.38 -12.90 27.43
C GLY A 356 -1.50 -13.11 26.40
N VAL A 357 -1.31 -14.00 25.42
CA VAL A 357 -2.40 -14.42 24.52
C VAL A 357 -3.42 -15.25 25.30
N GLU A 358 -4.66 -14.79 25.30
CA GLU A 358 -5.79 -15.43 25.98
C GLU A 358 -6.52 -16.41 25.03
N ALA A 359 -6.63 -16.07 23.74
CA ALA A 359 -7.30 -16.90 22.75
C ALA A 359 -6.69 -16.85 21.35
N ILE A 360 -6.69 -17.98 20.66
CA ILE A 360 -6.33 -18.14 19.24
C ILE A 360 -7.52 -18.78 18.56
N THR A 361 -8.31 -17.97 17.86
CA THR A 361 -9.61 -18.35 17.32
C THR A 361 -9.49 -19.03 15.95
N ASP A 362 -10.62 -19.54 15.44
CA ASP A 362 -10.66 -20.28 14.19
C ASP A 362 -10.00 -19.51 13.03
N TYR A 363 -9.21 -20.24 12.24
CA TYR A 363 -8.48 -19.77 11.06
C TYR A 363 -7.38 -18.73 11.35
N ALA A 364 -6.82 -18.69 12.56
CA ALA A 364 -5.71 -17.80 12.87
C ALA A 364 -4.45 -18.10 12.07
N VAL A 365 -4.11 -19.38 11.90
CA VAL A 365 -3.05 -19.82 10.98
C VAL A 365 -3.67 -20.69 9.90
N GLU A 366 -3.42 -20.37 8.64
CA GLU A 366 -3.92 -21.16 7.52
C GLU A 366 -2.95 -21.32 6.34
N ASN A 367 -3.01 -22.47 5.68
CA ASN A 367 -2.33 -22.75 4.40
C ASN A 367 -0.80 -22.49 4.44
N CYS A 368 -0.12 -22.87 5.52
CA CYS A 368 1.33 -22.78 5.67
C CYS A 368 1.96 -24.19 5.58
N PRO A 369 2.33 -24.68 4.38
CA PRO A 369 2.61 -26.09 4.14
C PRO A 369 3.97 -26.59 4.64
N ASN A 370 4.87 -25.71 5.07
CA ASN A 370 6.18 -26.08 5.63
C ASN A 370 6.29 -25.81 7.13
N LEU A 371 5.15 -25.51 7.78
CA LEU A 371 5.09 -25.22 9.21
C LEU A 371 5.38 -26.48 10.03
N LYS A 372 6.40 -26.42 10.88
CA LYS A 372 6.89 -27.52 11.72
C LYS A 372 6.48 -27.36 13.18
N ARG A 373 6.47 -26.13 13.70
CA ARG A 373 6.19 -25.86 15.12
C ARG A 373 5.32 -24.61 15.30
N ILE A 374 4.35 -24.71 16.20
CA ILE A 374 3.58 -23.57 16.71
C ILE A 374 3.74 -23.53 18.22
N TYR A 375 4.22 -22.40 18.74
CA TYR A 375 4.33 -22.16 20.16
C TYR A 375 3.13 -21.32 20.63
N VAL A 376 2.42 -21.79 21.63
CA VAL A 376 1.25 -21.11 22.22
C VAL A 376 1.41 -21.00 23.73
N PRO A 377 0.87 -19.95 24.39
CA PRO A 377 0.90 -19.88 25.85
C PRO A 377 0.12 -21.03 26.51
N GLU A 378 0.57 -21.46 27.69
CA GLU A 378 0.00 -22.58 28.44
C GLU A 378 -1.53 -22.51 28.53
N ASN A 379 -2.07 -21.33 28.85
CA ASN A 379 -3.49 -21.12 29.12
C ASN A 379 -4.29 -20.57 27.93
N ALA A 380 -3.69 -20.42 26.76
CA ALA A 380 -4.40 -19.88 25.59
C ALA A 380 -5.49 -20.85 25.11
N VAL A 381 -6.70 -20.33 24.92
CA VAL A 381 -7.85 -21.09 24.39
C VAL A 381 -7.70 -21.20 22.87
N LEU A 382 -7.75 -22.42 22.34
CA LEU A 382 -7.65 -22.68 20.91
C LEU A 382 -9.03 -22.94 20.29
N GLY A 383 -9.35 -22.22 19.21
CA GLY A 383 -10.48 -22.52 18.35
C GLY A 383 -10.33 -23.89 17.69
N LYS A 384 -11.45 -24.53 17.38
CA LYS A 384 -11.49 -25.87 16.76
C LYS A 384 -10.73 -25.93 15.43
N ARG A 385 -10.63 -24.80 14.73
CA ARG A 385 -9.92 -24.65 13.46
C ARG A 385 -8.85 -23.56 13.54
N ALA A 386 -8.29 -23.31 14.72
CA ALA A 386 -7.26 -22.29 14.92
C ALA A 386 -6.12 -22.44 13.91
N PHE A 387 -5.73 -23.68 13.61
CA PHE A 387 -4.71 -24.02 12.64
C PHE A 387 -5.31 -24.89 11.52
N ARG A 388 -5.41 -24.35 10.31
CA ARG A 388 -6.08 -25.02 9.17
C ARG A 388 -5.11 -25.25 8.01
N ASN A 389 -5.19 -26.42 7.37
CA ASN A 389 -4.37 -26.75 6.19
C ASN A 389 -2.87 -26.54 6.46
N ILE A 390 -2.42 -26.94 7.64
CA ILE A 390 -1.00 -27.04 8.01
C ILE A 390 -0.58 -28.53 7.97
N PRO A 391 0.72 -28.85 7.94
CA PRO A 391 1.19 -30.23 8.01
C PRO A 391 0.66 -30.96 9.24
N ARG A 392 0.32 -32.24 9.08
CA ARG A 392 -0.20 -33.08 10.18
C ARG A 392 0.85 -33.36 11.26
N ASP A 393 2.12 -33.33 10.87
CA ASP A 393 3.28 -33.50 11.74
C ASP A 393 3.77 -32.19 12.38
N CYS A 394 3.05 -31.08 12.17
CA CYS A 394 3.34 -29.83 12.86
C CYS A 394 3.09 -29.99 14.37
N GLU A 395 4.09 -29.69 15.19
CA GLU A 395 4.00 -29.76 16.65
C GLU A 395 3.36 -28.49 17.22
N VAL A 396 2.33 -28.63 18.05
CA VAL A 396 1.78 -27.51 18.83
C VAL A 396 2.31 -27.62 20.26
N ILE A 397 3.15 -26.67 20.62
CA ILE A 397 3.91 -26.66 21.87
C ILE A 397 3.30 -25.61 22.79
N ARG A 398 2.74 -26.04 23.92
CA ARG A 398 2.30 -25.14 24.99
C ARG A 398 3.50 -24.72 25.83
N GLN A 399 3.84 -23.44 25.83
CA GLN A 399 4.92 -22.90 26.65
C GLN A 399 4.42 -22.60 28.06
N LYS A 400 5.02 -23.24 29.08
CA LYS A 400 4.89 -22.85 30.49
C LYS A 400 5.65 -21.56 30.73
N THR A 401 5.08 -20.66 31.52
CA THR A 401 5.84 -19.57 32.09
C THR A 401 6.88 -20.15 33.07
N GLU A 402 8.15 -19.92 32.73
CA GLU A 402 9.39 -20.15 33.49
C GLU A 402 10.07 -21.53 33.55
N THR A 403 9.44 -22.72 33.53
CA THR A 403 10.22 -24.00 33.43
C THR A 403 9.43 -25.19 32.86
N GLY A 404 9.88 -25.71 31.71
CA GLY A 404 9.52 -27.06 31.21
C GLY A 404 8.44 -27.09 30.12
N ILE A 405 8.75 -27.78 29.01
CA ILE A 405 7.91 -27.88 27.81
C ILE A 405 7.11 -29.20 27.81
N PRO A 406 5.77 -29.18 27.74
CA PRO A 406 4.98 -30.30 27.23
C PRO A 406 4.61 -30.10 25.74
N THR A 407 5.00 -31.05 24.89
CA THR A 407 4.61 -31.14 23.47
C THR A 407 3.22 -31.77 23.33
N ILE A 408 2.37 -31.27 22.43
CA ILE A 408 1.09 -31.91 22.04
C ILE A 408 1.10 -32.15 20.53
N THR A 409 0.70 -33.35 20.10
CA THR A 409 0.52 -33.72 18.69
C THR A 409 -0.84 -33.24 18.20
N VAL A 410 -0.90 -32.68 16.98
CA VAL A 410 -2.14 -32.24 16.35
C VAL A 410 -2.85 -33.45 15.73
N ASP A 411 -4.12 -33.68 16.09
CA ASP A 411 -4.99 -34.71 15.48
C ASP A 411 -5.59 -34.29 14.13
#